data_AF-A0A382GKN0-F1
#
_entry.id   AF-A0A382GKN0-F1
#
_cell.length_a   1.000
_cell.length_b   1.000
_cell.length_c   1.000
_cell.angle_alpha   90.00
_cell.angle_beta   90.00
_cell.angle_gamma   90.00
#
_symmetry.space_group_name_H-M   'P 1'
#
loop_
_entity.id
_entity.type
_entity.pdbx_description
1 polymer ?
#
loop_
_entity_poly.entity_id
_entity_poly.type
_entity_poly.pdbx_seq_one_letter_code
_entity_poly.pdbx_strand_id
1 'polypeptide(L)'
;MSMDIDVRIVAADNHDDDKRDLPGLVDKTEKRAEFVYGVNAYNGTLYQGVFHPPSVDTIYLLADEINIISPRKTLIYYWAVTNEYKADFDSMNEDIPGTLEIRLKGELVLTVEPTDYVIQYPEGITRGAAEVYLGGAAQRKYGEWEEALKAYRLDVSEYYENSRNWRTDLTDRVQSGEITSEDDVLVSQPMRPADFLYSSTKVFRGVPLNLPPGRYDIQMRSDAGKIVADSVKELVVFQSDRVGVGYIVIPEDKWTTP
;
A
#
# COMPACT_ATOMS: atom_id res chain seq x y z
N MET A 1 3.91 22.42 -33.45
CA MET A 1 4.86 22.43 -32.32
C MET A 1 4.14 21.79 -31.16
N SER A 2 4.35 20.50 -30.96
CA SER A 2 3.81 19.74 -29.83
C SER A 2 5.01 19.44 -28.93
N MET A 3 4.99 19.95 -27.71
CA MET A 3 5.97 19.60 -26.69
C MET A 3 5.46 18.34 -26.00
N ASP A 4 6.11 17.21 -26.28
CA ASP A 4 5.97 15.98 -25.50
C ASP A 4 6.60 16.22 -24.12
N ILE A 5 5.78 16.17 -23.08
CA ILE A 5 6.23 16.15 -21.69
C ILE A 5 6.19 14.69 -21.26
N ASP A 6 7.35 14.04 -21.32
CA ASP A 6 7.56 12.69 -20.78
C ASP A 6 7.52 12.77 -19.24
N VAL A 7 6.36 12.46 -18.65
CA VAL A 7 6.23 12.28 -17.20
C VAL A 7 6.57 10.83 -16.88
N ARG A 8 7.80 10.60 -16.40
CA ARG A 8 8.21 9.29 -15.86
C ARG A 8 7.71 9.16 -14.42
N ILE A 9 6.65 8.39 -14.22
CA ILE A 9 6.28 7.86 -12.91
C ILE A 9 6.97 6.49 -12.79
N VAL A 10 8.05 6.44 -12.00
CA VAL A 10 8.72 5.17 -11.67
C VAL A 10 8.14 4.68 -10.35
N ALA A 11 7.56 3.49 -10.38
CA ALA A 11 7.00 2.81 -9.23
C ALA A 11 8.11 2.41 -8.24
N ALA A 12 7.93 2.73 -6.95
CA ALA A 12 8.65 2.06 -5.89
C ALA A 12 7.93 0.73 -5.60
N ASP A 13 8.57 -0.36 -5.99
CA ASP A 13 8.19 -1.72 -5.59
C ASP A 13 8.63 -1.91 -4.13
N ASN A 14 7.66 -1.98 -3.22
CA ASN A 14 7.92 -2.22 -1.79
C ASN A 14 8.02 -3.74 -1.56
N HIS A 15 9.16 -4.32 -1.92
CA HIS A 15 9.60 -5.63 -1.44
C HIS A 15 11.05 -5.52 -0.96
N ASP A 16 11.19 -5.26 0.33
CA ASP A 16 12.47 -5.04 1.02
C ASP A 16 12.98 -6.36 1.64
N ASP A 17 13.08 -7.41 0.82
CA ASP A 17 13.47 -8.77 1.26
C ASP A 17 14.83 -9.25 0.73
N ASP A 18 15.64 -8.39 0.11
CA ASP A 18 17.02 -8.75 -0.29
C ASP A 18 18.07 -7.94 0.50
N LYS A 19 18.18 -8.26 1.79
CA LYS A 19 19.33 -7.83 2.62
C LYS A 19 20.57 -8.64 2.23
N ARG A 20 21.16 -8.29 1.09
CA ARG A 20 22.57 -8.55 0.83
C ARG A 20 23.35 -7.29 1.20
N ASP A 21 23.90 -7.30 2.42
CA ASP A 21 24.93 -6.35 2.84
C ASP A 21 26.11 -6.45 1.85
N LEU A 22 26.09 -5.60 0.82
CA LEU A 22 27.23 -5.37 -0.05
C LEU A 22 28.19 -4.42 0.69
N PRO A 23 29.36 -4.90 1.16
CA PRO A 23 30.28 -4.05 1.88
C PRO A 23 30.96 -3.11 0.88
N GLY A 24 30.56 -1.84 0.84
CA GLY A 24 31.31 -0.84 0.06
C GLY A 24 30.63 0.48 -0.31
N LEU A 25 29.30 0.61 -0.23
CA LEU A 25 28.61 1.89 -0.48
C LEU A 25 27.63 2.21 0.65
N VAL A 26 28.17 2.43 1.86
CA VAL A 26 27.41 3.19 2.86
C VAL A 26 27.55 4.66 2.50
N ASP A 27 26.69 5.14 1.61
CA ASP A 27 26.42 6.57 1.58
C ASP A 27 25.79 6.90 2.94
N LYS A 28 26.59 7.43 3.87
CA LYS A 28 26.12 7.93 5.16
C LYS A 28 25.38 9.24 4.92
N THR A 29 24.30 9.20 4.14
CA THR A 29 23.38 10.33 4.05
C THR A 29 22.71 10.46 5.41
N GLU A 30 22.98 11.59 6.04
CA GLU A 30 22.42 11.96 7.33
C GLU A 30 20.89 11.94 7.23
N LYS A 31 20.25 11.08 8.02
CA LYS A 31 18.80 11.04 8.14
C LYS A 31 18.33 12.32 8.82
N ARG A 32 17.37 13.01 8.22
CA ARG A 32 16.83 14.27 8.73
C ARG A 32 15.34 14.14 9.00
N ALA A 33 14.91 14.60 10.17
CA ALA A 33 13.50 14.60 10.53
C ALA A 33 12.80 15.76 9.82
N GLU A 34 11.93 15.46 8.87
CA GLU A 34 11.26 16.43 8.00
C GLU A 34 9.75 16.16 7.91
N PHE A 35 9.02 17.21 7.55
CA PHE A 35 7.62 17.12 7.17
C PHE A 35 7.50 16.42 5.82
N VAL A 36 6.57 15.46 5.71
CA VAL A 36 6.22 14.84 4.43
C VAL A 36 4.71 14.70 4.30
N TYR A 37 4.24 14.62 3.06
CA TYR A 37 2.93 14.03 2.79
C TYR A 37 3.12 12.58 2.34
N GLY A 38 2.74 11.63 3.19
CA GLY A 38 2.47 10.25 2.76
C GLY A 38 1.14 10.24 2.01
N VAL A 39 1.09 9.68 0.82
CA VAL A 39 -0.10 9.69 -0.04
C VAL A 39 -0.42 8.26 -0.45
N ASN A 40 -1.63 7.81 -0.14
CA ASN A 40 -2.20 6.61 -0.75
C ASN A 40 -3.15 7.07 -1.85
N ALA A 41 -2.67 7.04 -3.09
CA ALA A 41 -3.42 7.48 -4.26
C ALA A 41 -3.86 6.28 -5.09
N TYR A 42 -5.07 6.38 -5.64
CA TYR A 42 -5.51 5.42 -6.66
C TYR A 42 -4.79 5.73 -7.97
N ASN A 43 -4.20 4.71 -8.59
CA ASN A 43 -3.44 4.86 -9.84
C ASN A 43 -4.21 4.38 -11.08
N GLY A 44 -5.49 4.06 -10.96
CA GLY A 44 -6.30 3.46 -12.02
C GLY A 44 -6.45 1.94 -11.91
N THR A 45 -5.71 1.29 -11.02
CA THR A 45 -5.82 -0.16 -10.77
C THR A 45 -5.79 -0.50 -9.29
N LEU A 46 -4.90 0.11 -8.52
CA LEU A 46 -4.77 -0.13 -7.08
C LEU A 46 -4.39 1.16 -6.34
N TYR A 47 -4.45 1.11 -5.02
CA TYR A 47 -3.89 2.15 -4.17
C TYR A 47 -2.41 1.94 -3.97
N GLN A 48 -1.64 2.95 -4.34
CA GLN A 48 -0.19 2.96 -4.16
C GLN A 48 0.20 4.01 -3.12
N GLY A 49 1.01 3.57 -2.16
CA GLY A 49 1.65 4.45 -1.19
C GLY A 49 2.88 5.12 -1.80
N VAL A 50 2.88 6.44 -1.83
CA VAL A 50 4.02 7.28 -2.19
C VAL A 50 4.22 8.34 -1.11
N PHE A 51 5.37 9.01 -1.06
CA PHE A 51 5.55 10.15 -0.19
C PHE A 51 6.13 11.34 -0.94
N HIS A 52 5.79 12.54 -0.49
CA HIS A 52 6.23 13.80 -1.08
C HIS A 52 7.05 14.57 -0.03
N PRO A 53 8.39 14.66 -0.19
CA PRO A 53 9.25 15.42 0.70
C PRO A 53 9.02 16.94 0.55
N PRO A 54 9.64 17.78 1.40
CA PRO A 54 9.58 19.23 1.29
C PRO A 54 9.99 19.75 -0.09
N SER A 55 10.99 19.11 -0.72
CA SER A 55 11.53 19.50 -2.03
C SER A 55 10.61 19.26 -3.23
N VAL A 56 9.50 18.54 -3.07
CA VAL A 56 8.53 18.29 -4.14
C VAL A 56 7.35 19.22 -3.98
N ASP A 57 7.18 20.18 -4.90
CA ASP A 57 6.16 21.22 -4.76
C ASP A 57 4.75 20.78 -5.18
N THR A 58 4.63 19.73 -6.00
CA THR A 58 3.34 19.32 -6.60
C THR A 58 2.99 17.87 -6.28
N ILE A 59 1.73 17.64 -5.90
CA ILE A 59 1.11 16.33 -5.74
C ILE A 59 0.09 16.12 -6.87
N TYR A 60 0.05 14.92 -7.45
CA TYR A 60 -0.90 14.56 -8.50
C TYR A 60 -1.85 13.48 -8.01
N LEU A 61 -3.16 13.67 -8.22
CA LEU A 61 -4.20 12.69 -7.84
C LEU A 61 -5.19 12.46 -9.00
N LEU A 62 -5.73 11.26 -9.07
CA LEU A 62 -6.87 10.97 -9.95
C LEU A 62 -8.16 11.48 -9.33
N ALA A 63 -9.00 12.10 -10.17
CA ALA A 63 -10.36 12.50 -9.81
C ALA A 63 -11.28 11.28 -9.63
N ASP A 64 -12.47 11.53 -9.06
CA ASP A 64 -13.58 10.57 -8.88
C ASP A 64 -13.30 9.40 -7.93
N GLU A 65 -12.10 9.33 -7.36
CA GLU A 65 -11.67 8.32 -6.40
C GLU A 65 -11.22 8.96 -5.08
N ILE A 66 -11.40 8.23 -3.98
CA ILE A 66 -10.98 8.72 -2.66
C ILE A 66 -9.47 8.52 -2.54
N ASN A 67 -8.68 9.58 -2.53
CA ASN A 67 -7.25 9.54 -2.28
C ASN A 67 -6.97 9.96 -0.84
N ILE A 68 -5.95 9.40 -0.19
CA ILE A 68 -5.63 9.75 1.20
C ILE A 68 -4.31 10.50 1.25
N ILE A 69 -4.33 11.73 1.78
CA ILE A 69 -3.13 12.50 2.11
C ILE A 69 -2.88 12.44 3.62
N SER A 70 -1.70 12.01 4.02
CA SER A 70 -1.30 11.81 5.42
C SER A 70 -0.10 12.71 5.72
N PRO A 71 -0.30 13.86 6.38
CA PRO A 71 0.79 14.71 6.85
C PRO A 71 1.55 14.00 7.97
N ARG A 72 2.83 13.75 7.78
CA ARG A 72 3.68 12.99 8.70
C ARG A 72 4.98 13.74 8.96
N LYS A 73 5.59 13.45 10.11
CA LYS A 73 7.00 13.73 10.36
C LYS A 73 7.77 12.42 10.34
N THR A 74 8.78 12.33 9.50
CA THR A 74 9.59 11.11 9.32
C THR A 74 11.05 11.46 9.07
N LEU A 75 11.92 10.45 9.11
CA LEU A 75 13.32 10.59 8.71
C LEU A 75 13.43 10.42 7.20
N ILE A 76 14.02 11.41 6.52
CA ILE A 76 14.32 11.38 5.10
C ILE A 76 15.83 11.25 4.90
N TYR A 77 16.24 10.46 3.92
CA TYR A 77 17.63 10.38 3.47
C TYR A 77 17.69 10.26 1.95
N TYR A 78 18.81 10.70 1.38
CA TYR A 78 19.06 10.57 -0.05
C TYR A 78 19.71 9.23 -0.36
N TRP A 79 19.17 8.47 -1.31
CA TRP A 79 19.72 7.21 -1.76
C TRP A 79 20.39 7.37 -3.12
N ALA A 80 21.72 7.48 -3.12
CA ALA A 80 22.52 7.70 -4.33
C ALA A 80 22.40 6.60 -5.40
N VAL A 81 22.00 5.37 -5.06
CA VAL A 81 21.83 4.28 -6.04
C VAL A 81 20.68 4.57 -7.00
N THR A 82 19.60 5.14 -6.49
CA THR A 82 18.40 5.48 -7.28
C THR A 82 18.29 6.97 -7.57
N ASN A 83 19.20 7.78 -7.03
CA ASN A 83 19.16 9.25 -7.08
C ASN A 83 17.86 9.85 -6.53
N GLU A 84 17.26 9.20 -5.52
CA GLU A 84 15.97 9.57 -4.94
C GLU A 84 16.07 9.78 -3.44
N TYR A 85 15.19 10.62 -2.90
CA TYR A 85 14.95 10.64 -1.46
C TYR A 85 14.09 9.45 -1.06
N LYS A 86 14.40 8.83 0.08
CA LYS A 86 13.58 7.80 0.72
C LYS A 86 13.16 8.24 2.12
N ALA A 87 11.99 7.78 2.54
CA ALA A 87 11.47 7.97 3.87
C ALA A 87 11.65 6.71 4.70
N ASP A 88 12.03 6.86 5.96
CA ASP A 88 12.17 5.80 6.95
C ASP A 88 10.99 5.86 7.93
N PHE A 89 9.83 5.43 7.43
CA PHE A 89 8.59 5.35 8.19
C PHE A 89 8.65 4.30 9.30
N ASP A 90 9.56 3.33 9.21
CA ASP A 90 9.73 2.30 10.24
C ASP A 90 10.42 2.87 11.48
N SER A 91 11.43 3.72 11.30
CA SER A 91 12.14 4.36 12.40
C SER A 91 11.36 5.55 12.99
N MET A 92 10.66 6.33 12.16
CA MET A 92 9.89 7.49 12.61
C MET A 92 8.70 7.74 11.68
N ASN A 93 7.48 7.72 12.22
CA ASN A 93 6.26 8.02 11.48
C ASN A 93 5.25 8.69 12.41
N GLU A 94 5.48 9.95 12.72
CA GLU A 94 4.67 10.72 13.64
C GLU A 94 3.54 11.44 12.90
N ASP A 95 2.33 11.38 13.45
CA ASP A 95 1.20 12.17 12.98
C ASP A 95 1.40 13.65 13.29
N ILE A 96 1.09 14.51 12.31
CA ILE A 96 1.09 15.95 12.51
C ILE A 96 -0.36 16.40 12.75
N PRO A 97 -0.71 16.85 13.97
CA PRO A 97 -2.06 17.25 14.29
C PRO A 97 -2.45 18.54 13.56
N GLY A 98 -3.72 18.63 13.19
CA GLY A 98 -4.28 19.75 12.46
C GLY A 98 -5.27 19.32 11.38
N THR A 99 -5.61 20.27 10.51
CA THR A 99 -6.51 20.08 9.38
C THR A 99 -5.83 20.47 8.08
N LEU A 100 -6.24 19.82 7.00
CA LEU A 100 -5.79 20.19 5.66
C LEU A 100 -6.72 21.27 5.10
N GLU A 101 -6.14 22.41 4.76
CA GLU A 101 -6.84 23.44 3.98
C GLU A 101 -6.59 23.23 2.50
N ILE A 102 -7.64 23.38 1.71
CA ILE A 102 -7.61 23.28 0.25
C ILE A 102 -8.10 24.61 -0.30
N ARG A 103 -7.31 25.21 -1.18
CA ARG A 103 -7.58 26.50 -1.79
C ARG A 103 -7.68 26.38 -3.29
N LEU A 104 -8.64 27.07 -3.88
CA LEU A 104 -8.79 27.19 -5.32
C LEU A 104 -8.62 28.67 -5.69
N LYS A 105 -7.60 28.98 -6.50
CA LYS A 105 -7.27 30.37 -6.87
C LYS A 105 -7.09 31.29 -5.65
N GLY A 106 -6.47 30.76 -4.60
CA GLY A 106 -6.21 31.47 -3.34
C GLY A 106 -7.37 31.50 -2.33
N GLU A 107 -8.59 31.19 -2.74
CA GLU A 107 -9.76 31.13 -1.86
C GLU A 107 -9.85 29.78 -1.16
N LEU A 108 -10.10 29.77 0.16
CA LEU A 108 -10.31 28.54 0.92
C LEU A 108 -11.64 27.90 0.49
N VAL A 109 -11.58 26.71 -0.12
CA VAL A 109 -12.75 25.99 -0.61
C VAL A 109 -13.13 24.80 0.28
N LEU A 110 -12.16 24.23 0.99
CA LEU A 110 -12.41 23.09 1.87
C LEU A 110 -11.40 23.07 3.04
N THR A 111 -11.89 22.63 4.19
CA THR A 111 -11.06 22.23 5.32
C THR A 111 -11.43 20.79 5.68
N VAL A 112 -10.45 19.89 5.68
CA VAL A 112 -10.67 18.45 5.88
C VAL A 112 -9.92 17.97 7.11
N GLU A 113 -10.62 17.28 7.98
CA GLU A 113 -10.05 16.68 9.18
C GLU A 113 -9.46 15.29 8.88
N PRO A 114 -8.32 14.93 9.49
CA PRO A 114 -7.82 13.57 9.46
C PRO A 114 -8.86 12.59 10.03
N THR A 115 -9.15 11.55 9.28
CA THR A 115 -10.11 10.50 9.60
C THR A 115 -9.43 9.14 9.52
N ASP A 116 -9.89 8.20 10.33
CA ASP A 116 -9.44 6.82 10.25
C ASP A 116 -9.84 6.21 8.91
N TYR A 117 -8.99 5.39 8.31
CA TYR A 117 -9.29 4.72 7.05
C TYR A 117 -8.66 3.34 6.97
N VAL A 118 -9.24 2.50 6.12
CA VAL A 118 -8.68 1.22 5.70
C VAL A 118 -8.93 1.05 4.20
N ILE A 119 -7.95 0.45 3.52
CA ILE A 119 -8.05 0.10 2.11
C ILE A 119 -8.09 -1.42 2.03
N GLN A 120 -9.10 -1.95 1.35
CA GLN A 120 -9.39 -3.38 1.30
C GLN A 120 -9.52 -3.87 -0.13
N TYR A 121 -9.10 -5.12 -0.36
CA TYR A 121 -9.18 -5.81 -1.64
C TYR A 121 -9.89 -7.15 -1.42
N PRO A 122 -11.23 -7.20 -1.44
CA PRO A 122 -12.02 -8.39 -1.15
C PRO A 122 -11.65 -9.61 -2.01
N GLU A 123 -11.36 -9.38 -3.30
CA GLU A 123 -10.97 -10.43 -4.25
C GLU A 123 -9.44 -10.57 -4.40
N GLY A 124 -8.68 -9.83 -3.59
CA GLY A 124 -7.23 -9.72 -3.64
C GLY A 124 -6.71 -8.59 -4.52
N ILE A 125 -5.47 -8.17 -4.24
CA ILE A 125 -4.83 -6.95 -4.76
C ILE A 125 -4.76 -6.93 -6.31
N THR A 126 -4.73 -8.11 -6.95
CA THR A 126 -4.53 -8.24 -8.40
C THR A 126 -5.80 -8.58 -9.17
N ARG A 127 -6.93 -8.83 -8.51
CA ARG A 127 -8.14 -9.40 -9.16
C ARG A 127 -9.41 -8.57 -8.97
N GLY A 128 -9.50 -7.76 -7.93
CA GLY A 128 -10.69 -6.97 -7.62
C GLY A 128 -10.43 -5.48 -7.44
N ALA A 129 -11.52 -4.73 -7.38
CA ALA A 129 -11.49 -3.31 -7.05
C ALA A 129 -11.08 -3.10 -5.59
N ALA A 130 -10.34 -2.02 -5.35
CA ALA A 130 -10.05 -1.56 -4.00
C ALA A 130 -11.27 -0.86 -3.41
N GLU A 131 -11.49 -1.03 -2.11
CA GLU A 131 -12.53 -0.35 -1.36
C GLU A 131 -11.90 0.48 -0.23
N VAL A 132 -12.28 1.74 -0.13
CA VAL A 132 -11.83 2.64 0.94
C VAL A 132 -12.96 2.86 1.92
N TYR A 133 -12.71 2.52 3.18
CA TYR A 133 -13.65 2.75 4.28
C TYR A 133 -13.10 3.82 5.21
N LEU A 134 -13.98 4.70 5.68
CA LEU A 134 -13.61 5.87 6.50
C LEU A 134 -14.28 5.85 7.89
N GLY A 135 -13.62 6.46 8.86
CA GLY A 135 -14.09 6.66 10.23
C GLY A 135 -14.50 5.36 10.91
N GLY A 136 -15.69 5.36 11.52
CA GLY A 136 -16.22 4.16 12.19
C GLY A 136 -16.42 2.95 11.26
N ALA A 137 -16.57 3.17 9.94
CA ALA A 137 -16.63 2.05 8.99
C ALA A 137 -15.26 1.38 8.82
N ALA A 138 -14.16 2.14 8.89
CA ALA A 138 -12.81 1.60 8.77
C ALA A 138 -12.50 0.58 9.87
N GLN A 139 -12.82 0.94 11.12
CA GLN A 139 -12.61 0.07 12.28
C GLN A 139 -13.43 -1.22 12.19
N ARG A 140 -14.71 -1.11 11.80
CA ARG A 140 -15.58 -2.29 11.62
C ARG A 140 -15.06 -3.21 10.51
N LYS A 141 -14.72 -2.65 9.36
CA LYS A 141 -14.27 -3.40 8.19
C LYS A 141 -12.92 -4.08 8.40
N TYR A 142 -12.02 -3.41 9.12
CA TYR A 142 -10.78 -4.02 9.56
C TYR A 142 -11.04 -5.22 10.51
N GLY A 143 -11.94 -5.07 11.48
CA GLY A 143 -12.33 -6.17 12.37
C GLY A 143 -12.99 -7.35 11.64
N GLU A 144 -13.85 -7.08 10.65
CA GLU A 144 -14.42 -8.12 9.77
C GLU A 144 -13.32 -8.91 9.03
N TRP A 145 -12.29 -8.21 8.53
CA TRP A 145 -11.15 -8.85 7.89
C TRP A 145 -10.30 -9.67 8.88
N GLU A 146 -10.05 -9.16 10.09
CA GLU A 146 -9.30 -9.90 11.11
C GLU A 146 -9.98 -11.22 11.51
N GLU A 147 -11.30 -11.20 11.70
CA GLU A 147 -12.05 -12.42 12.00
C GLU A 147 -12.07 -13.39 10.81
N ALA A 148 -12.18 -12.89 9.58
CA ALA A 148 -12.08 -13.74 8.38
C ALA A 148 -10.71 -14.41 8.25
N LEU A 149 -9.63 -13.67 8.50
CA LEU A 149 -8.26 -14.19 8.47
C LEU A 149 -8.04 -15.23 9.58
N LYS A 150 -8.61 -15.00 10.77
CA LYS A 150 -8.56 -15.94 11.88
C LYS A 150 -9.32 -17.23 11.58
N ALA A 151 -10.51 -17.14 11.00
CA ALA A 151 -11.27 -18.32 10.56
C ALA A 151 -10.48 -19.14 9.53
N TYR A 152 -9.93 -18.49 8.50
CA TYR A 152 -9.07 -19.16 7.52
C TYR A 152 -7.86 -19.86 8.15
N ARG A 153 -7.18 -19.20 9.11
CA ARG A 153 -6.05 -19.81 9.82
C ARG A 153 -6.46 -21.06 10.61
N LEU A 154 -7.67 -21.07 11.17
CA LEU A 154 -8.22 -22.24 11.85
C LEU A 154 -8.46 -23.38 10.86
N ASP A 155 -9.11 -23.11 9.72
CA ASP A 155 -9.37 -24.11 8.67
C ASP A 155 -8.07 -24.72 8.12
N VAL A 156 -7.04 -23.88 7.93
CA VAL A 156 -5.71 -24.34 7.49
C VAL A 156 -5.06 -25.23 8.55
N SER A 157 -5.17 -24.87 9.83
CA SER A 157 -4.66 -25.69 10.93
C SER A 157 -5.33 -27.06 10.97
N GLU A 158 -6.67 -27.08 10.88
CA GLU A 158 -7.47 -28.31 10.84
C GLU A 158 -7.11 -29.18 9.62
N TYR A 159 -6.97 -28.58 8.45
CA TYR A 159 -6.51 -29.28 7.25
C TYR A 159 -5.15 -29.96 7.45
N TYR A 160 -4.17 -29.27 8.03
CA TYR A 160 -2.85 -29.85 8.26
C TYR A 160 -2.88 -30.95 9.32
N GLU A 161 -3.71 -30.83 10.35
CA GLU A 161 -3.91 -31.88 11.34
C GLU A 161 -4.55 -33.12 10.71
N ASN A 162 -5.66 -32.94 10.00
CA ASN A 162 -6.34 -34.03 9.29
C ASN A 162 -5.41 -34.68 8.26
N SER A 163 -4.60 -33.90 7.55
CA SER A 163 -3.64 -34.41 6.55
C SER A 163 -2.54 -35.26 7.19
N ARG A 164 -2.07 -34.87 8.38
CA ARG A 164 -1.12 -35.69 9.15
C ARG A 164 -1.77 -37.00 9.59
N ASN A 165 -2.95 -36.94 10.18
CA ASN A 165 -3.67 -38.12 10.67
C ASN A 165 -3.98 -39.09 9.53
N TRP A 166 -4.50 -38.58 8.41
CA TRP A 166 -4.77 -39.34 7.20
C TRP A 166 -3.51 -40.05 6.67
N ARG A 167 -2.37 -39.34 6.62
CA ARG A 167 -1.12 -39.93 6.14
C ARG A 167 -0.56 -41.01 7.08
N THR A 168 -0.72 -40.84 8.39
CA THR A 168 -0.35 -41.87 9.38
C THR A 168 -1.23 -43.11 9.22
N ASP A 169 -2.56 -42.94 9.18
CA ASP A 169 -3.51 -44.06 8.98
C ASP A 169 -3.23 -44.83 7.68
N LEU A 170 -3.03 -44.10 6.58
CA LEU A 170 -2.67 -44.68 5.29
C LEU A 170 -1.39 -45.53 5.38
N THR A 171 -0.36 -45.00 6.05
CA THR A 171 0.92 -45.70 6.25
C THR A 171 0.71 -46.98 7.06
N ASP A 172 -0.06 -46.92 8.15
CA ASP A 172 -0.33 -48.07 9.02
C ASP A 172 -1.11 -49.16 8.28
N ARG A 173 -2.10 -48.79 7.45
CA ARG A 173 -2.93 -49.73 6.66
C ARG A 173 -2.16 -50.37 5.50
N VAL A 174 -1.22 -49.65 4.90
CA VAL A 174 -0.29 -50.22 3.91
C VAL A 174 0.68 -51.21 4.60
N GLN A 175 1.23 -50.85 5.76
CA GLN A 175 2.15 -51.73 6.50
C GLN A 175 1.48 -52.99 7.04
N SER A 176 0.21 -52.91 7.46
CA SER A 176 -0.57 -54.06 7.92
C SER A 176 -1.03 -54.98 6.78
N GLY A 177 -0.88 -54.55 5.52
CA GLY A 177 -1.32 -55.27 4.33
C GLY A 177 -2.84 -55.22 4.10
N GLU A 178 -3.56 -54.31 4.78
CA GLU A 178 -5.00 -54.11 4.61
C GLU A 178 -5.34 -53.51 3.25
N ILE A 179 -4.48 -52.63 2.73
CA ILE A 179 -4.60 -52.02 1.40
C ILE A 179 -3.29 -52.18 0.61
N THR A 180 -3.40 -52.30 -0.72
CA THR A 180 -2.26 -52.57 -1.62
C THR A 180 -1.72 -51.33 -2.34
N SER A 181 -2.46 -50.21 -2.34
CA SER A 181 -2.04 -48.93 -2.93
C SER A 181 -2.80 -47.76 -2.28
N GLU A 182 -2.17 -46.58 -2.26
CA GLU A 182 -2.78 -45.31 -1.81
C GLU A 182 -3.94 -44.86 -2.72
N ASP A 183 -4.01 -45.36 -3.96
CA ASP A 183 -4.99 -44.97 -4.97
C ASP A 183 -6.44 -45.37 -4.63
N ASP A 184 -6.64 -46.38 -3.78
CA ASP A 184 -7.99 -46.83 -3.36
C ASP A 184 -8.70 -45.85 -2.40
N VAL A 185 -7.98 -44.81 -1.92
CA VAL A 185 -8.36 -44.02 -0.73
C VAL A 185 -8.63 -42.53 -1.04
N LEU A 186 -8.61 -42.13 -2.32
CA LEU A 186 -8.71 -40.73 -2.80
C LEU A 186 -9.90 -39.92 -2.24
N VAL A 187 -11.02 -40.57 -1.87
CA VAL A 187 -12.22 -39.91 -1.34
C VAL A 187 -12.05 -39.43 0.12
N SER A 188 -10.98 -39.86 0.82
CA SER A 188 -10.73 -39.52 2.23
C SER A 188 -9.59 -38.53 2.44
N GLN A 189 -8.93 -38.08 1.38
CA GLN A 189 -7.87 -37.08 1.52
C GLN A 189 -8.49 -35.75 1.99
N PRO A 190 -7.95 -35.13 3.06
CA PRO A 190 -8.42 -33.84 3.52
C PRO A 190 -8.36 -32.80 2.40
N MET A 191 -9.42 -32.02 2.25
CA MET A 191 -9.50 -30.99 1.24
C MET A 191 -8.78 -29.73 1.73
N ARG A 192 -7.85 -29.21 0.92
CA ARG A 192 -7.18 -27.95 1.23
C ARG A 192 -8.18 -26.79 1.20
N PRO A 193 -8.19 -25.90 2.21
CA PRO A 193 -8.98 -24.67 2.16
C PRO A 193 -8.60 -23.82 0.94
N ALA A 194 -9.57 -23.09 0.40
CA ALA A 194 -9.31 -22.13 -0.68
C ALA A 194 -8.35 -21.03 -0.19
N ASP A 195 -7.49 -20.51 -1.09
CA ASP A 195 -6.54 -19.47 -0.73
C ASP A 195 -7.25 -18.21 -0.23
N PHE A 196 -6.75 -17.63 0.87
CA PHE A 196 -7.26 -16.38 1.42
C PHE A 196 -6.72 -15.18 0.65
N LEU A 197 -7.48 -14.74 -0.36
CA LEU A 197 -7.10 -13.62 -1.22
C LEU A 197 -7.43 -12.25 -0.63
N TYR A 198 -8.37 -12.19 0.32
CA TYR A 198 -8.86 -10.93 0.90
C TYR A 198 -7.74 -10.19 1.65
N SER A 199 -7.34 -9.03 1.13
CA SER A 199 -6.29 -8.18 1.72
C SER A 199 -6.86 -6.91 2.35
N SER A 200 -6.22 -6.44 3.41
CA SER A 200 -6.54 -5.20 4.10
C SER A 200 -5.28 -4.50 4.57
N THR A 201 -5.25 -3.18 4.50
CA THR A 201 -4.32 -2.40 5.31
C THR A 201 -4.69 -2.51 6.80
N LYS A 202 -3.80 -2.05 7.69
CA LYS A 202 -4.21 -1.66 9.05
C LYS A 202 -5.12 -0.44 8.99
N VAL A 203 -5.77 -0.13 10.10
CA VAL A 203 -6.43 1.18 10.24
C VAL A 203 -5.36 2.25 10.40
N PHE A 204 -5.35 3.18 9.45
CA PHE A 204 -4.47 4.33 9.45
C PHE A 204 -5.28 5.62 9.63
N ARG A 205 -4.59 6.73 9.88
CA ARG A 205 -5.21 8.06 9.97
C ARG A 205 -4.67 8.97 8.88
N GLY A 206 -5.56 9.64 8.16
CA GLY A 206 -5.19 10.50 7.04
C GLY A 206 -6.37 11.35 6.58
N VAL A 207 -6.12 12.23 5.63
CA VAL A 207 -7.10 13.18 5.10
C VAL A 207 -7.67 12.62 3.80
N PRO A 208 -8.94 12.17 3.77
CA PRO A 208 -9.56 11.67 2.56
C PRO A 208 -9.95 12.82 1.63
N LEU A 209 -9.52 12.75 0.38
CA LEU A 209 -9.77 13.72 -0.67
C LEU A 209 -10.47 13.06 -1.84
N ASN A 210 -11.61 13.60 -2.21
CA ASN A 210 -12.27 13.36 -3.49
C ASN A 210 -12.64 14.74 -4.05
N LEU A 211 -11.82 15.23 -4.96
CA LEU A 211 -11.95 16.56 -5.55
C LEU A 211 -12.22 16.43 -7.04
N PRO A 212 -12.97 17.36 -7.65
CA PRO A 212 -13.08 17.40 -9.10
C PRO A 212 -11.73 17.77 -9.74
N PRO A 213 -11.55 17.52 -11.05
CA PRO A 213 -10.35 17.93 -11.76
C PRO A 213 -10.07 19.42 -11.60
N GLY A 214 -8.82 19.78 -11.33
CA GLY A 214 -8.43 21.16 -11.05
C GLY A 214 -7.02 21.29 -10.49
N ARG A 215 -6.59 22.54 -10.30
CA ARG A 215 -5.36 22.90 -9.61
C ARG A 215 -5.71 23.61 -8.32
N TYR A 216 -5.19 23.10 -7.22
CA TYR A 216 -5.45 23.56 -5.87
C TYR A 216 -4.13 23.85 -5.17
N ASP A 217 -4.17 24.70 -4.14
CA ASP A 217 -3.11 24.77 -3.16
C ASP A 217 -3.57 24.05 -1.90
N ILE A 218 -2.70 23.21 -1.33
CA ILE A 218 -2.95 22.56 -0.05
C ILE A 218 -1.95 23.04 0.99
N GLN A 219 -2.38 23.10 2.24
CA GLN A 219 -1.52 23.41 3.37
C GLN A 219 -2.08 22.81 4.66
N MET A 220 -1.21 22.45 5.60
CA MET A 220 -1.64 22.03 6.93
C MET A 220 -1.78 23.24 7.85
N ARG A 221 -2.92 23.32 8.54
CA ARG A 221 -3.12 24.23 9.68
C ARG A 221 -3.13 23.42 10.97
N SER A 222 -2.22 23.74 11.88
CA SER A 222 -2.18 23.12 13.21
C SER A 222 -3.37 23.52 14.08
N ASP A 223 -3.61 22.78 15.16
CA ASP A 223 -4.66 23.09 16.14
C ASP A 223 -4.49 24.49 16.77
N ALA A 224 -3.27 25.03 16.78
CA ALA A 224 -2.97 26.39 17.22
C ALA A 224 -3.27 27.46 16.15
N GLY A 225 -3.85 27.07 15.02
CA GLY A 225 -4.24 27.97 13.92
C GLY A 225 -3.09 28.40 13.00
N LYS A 226 -1.87 27.88 13.20
CA LYS A 226 -0.68 28.24 12.40
C LYS A 226 -0.50 27.31 11.22
N ILE A 227 -0.02 27.84 10.10
CA ILE A 227 0.41 27.02 8.96
C ILE A 227 1.65 26.23 9.39
N VAL A 228 1.64 24.92 9.13
CA VAL A 228 2.78 24.05 9.39
C VAL A 228 3.85 24.32 8.33
N ALA A 229 5.10 24.46 8.74
CA ALA A 229 6.23 24.67 7.82
C ALA A 229 6.32 23.52 6.80
N ASP A 230 6.71 23.85 5.57
CA ASP A 230 6.93 22.90 4.46
C ASP A 230 5.67 22.12 4.01
N SER A 231 4.49 22.47 4.53
CA SER A 231 3.22 21.83 4.18
C SER A 231 2.52 22.42 2.96
N VAL A 232 2.97 23.59 2.47
CA VAL A 232 2.33 24.22 1.31
C VAL A 232 2.77 23.50 0.04
N LYS A 233 1.82 22.96 -0.73
CA LYS A 233 2.05 22.29 -2.01
C LYS A 233 0.95 22.60 -3.01
N GLU A 234 1.27 22.55 -4.30
CA GLU A 234 0.28 22.48 -5.37
C GLU A 234 -0.31 21.07 -5.41
N LEU A 235 -1.62 20.97 -5.58
CA LEU A 235 -2.34 19.72 -5.79
C LEU A 235 -3.03 19.78 -7.15
N VAL A 236 -2.62 18.89 -8.05
CA VAL A 236 -3.21 18.74 -9.38
C VAL A 236 -4.08 17.49 -9.40
N VAL A 237 -5.37 17.70 -9.56
CA VAL A 237 -6.36 16.62 -9.70
C VAL A 237 -6.75 16.54 -11.16
N PHE A 238 -6.64 15.36 -11.75
CA PHE A 238 -6.89 15.17 -13.17
C PHE A 238 -7.80 13.95 -13.41
N GLN A 239 -8.59 14.03 -14.48
CA GLN A 239 -9.44 12.93 -14.91
C GLN A 239 -8.61 11.92 -15.68
N SER A 240 -8.98 10.64 -15.58
CA SER A 240 -8.41 9.62 -16.46
C SER A 240 -9.02 9.76 -17.86
N ASP A 241 -8.29 10.40 -18.77
CA ASP A 241 -8.80 10.62 -20.14
C ASP A 241 -8.61 9.37 -21.03
N ARG A 242 -7.57 8.57 -20.77
CA ARG A 242 -7.21 7.37 -21.54
C ARG A 242 -6.50 6.33 -20.66
N VAL A 243 -6.96 5.08 -20.72
CA VAL A 243 -6.20 3.92 -20.21
C VAL A 243 -5.24 3.47 -21.31
N GLY A 244 -3.94 3.51 -21.04
CA GLY A 244 -2.90 3.03 -21.94
C GLY A 244 -2.19 1.81 -21.35
N VAL A 245 -1.94 0.79 -22.17
CA VAL A 245 -1.11 -0.35 -21.77
C VAL A 245 0.35 0.00 -22.05
N GLY A 246 1.13 0.20 -21.00
CA GLY A 246 2.58 0.37 -21.09
C GLY A 246 3.28 -0.98 -20.90
N TYR A 247 4.23 -1.30 -21.78
CA TYR A 247 5.12 -2.44 -21.60
C TYR A 247 6.47 -1.94 -21.08
N ILE A 248 6.92 -2.46 -19.94
CA ILE A 248 8.30 -2.30 -19.51
C ILE A 248 9.08 -3.48 -20.07
N VAL A 249 9.89 -3.23 -21.10
CA VAL A 249 10.85 -4.21 -21.61
C VAL A 249 12.07 -4.15 -20.70
N ILE A 250 12.20 -5.12 -19.80
CA ILE A 250 13.38 -5.28 -18.96
C ILE A 250 14.38 -6.16 -19.73
N PRO A 251 15.60 -5.65 -20.05
CA PRO A 251 16.63 -6.45 -20.69
C PRO A 251 17.00 -7.68 -19.85
N GLU A 252 17.15 -8.83 -20.51
CA GLU A 252 17.44 -10.12 -19.87
C GLU A 252 18.73 -10.08 -19.03
N ASP A 253 19.68 -9.24 -19.42
CA ASP A 253 20.96 -8.95 -18.80
C ASP A 253 20.88 -8.21 -17.44
N LYS A 254 19.69 -7.81 -16.99
CA LYS A 254 19.44 -7.38 -15.59
C LYS A 254 19.20 -8.54 -14.62
N TRP A 255 19.08 -9.78 -15.09
CA TRP A 255 19.12 -10.95 -14.22
C TRP A 255 20.58 -11.29 -13.88
N THR A 256 21.02 -10.95 -12.68
CA THR A 256 22.08 -11.75 -12.05
C THR A 256 21.44 -13.01 -11.50
N THR A 257 21.46 -14.09 -12.28
CA THR A 257 21.19 -15.46 -11.81
C THR A 257 22.49 -16.05 -11.26
N PRO A 258 22.38 -17.04 -10.34
CA PRO A 258 22.56 -16.93 -8.89
C PRO A 258 23.98 -16.60 -8.41
#